data_AF-A0AAP0JIK8-F1
#
_entry.id   AF-A0AAP0JIK8-F1
#
_cell.length_a   1.000
_cell.length_b   1.000
_cell.length_c   1.000
_cell.angle_alpha   90.00
_cell.angle_beta   90.00
_cell.angle_gamma   90.00
#
_symmetry.space_group_name_H-M   'P 1'
#
loop_
_entity.id
_entity.type
_entity.pdbx_description
1 polymer ?
#
loop_
_entity_poly.entity_id
_entity_poly.type
_entity_poly.pdbx_seq_one_letter_code
_entity_poly.pdbx_strand_id
1 'polypeptide(L)'
;MSLLTIDEKISQLDATAGPIRRLGIPGYAWWSESLHGLAYATSFPQVILSAASFDPHLWFRIAQAIGIEARAQYNAGQASGMTFWSPNVNIFKDP
;
A
#
# COMPACT_ATOMS: atom_id res chain seq x y z
N MET A 1 -10.30 4.21 19.29
CA MET A 1 -10.08 2.91 19.96
C MET A 1 -10.91 2.71 21.24
N SER A 2 -11.45 3.76 21.88
CA SER A 2 -12.22 3.62 23.14
C SER A 2 -13.62 2.98 22.98
N LEU A 3 -14.21 3.04 21.77
CA LEU A 3 -15.55 2.51 21.49
C LEU A 3 -15.57 1.02 21.09
N LEU A 4 -14.40 0.42 20.86
CA LEU A 4 -14.27 -0.98 20.49
C LEU A 4 -14.26 -1.86 21.74
N THR A 5 -14.97 -2.99 21.68
CA THR A 5 -14.77 -4.06 22.66
C THR A 5 -13.37 -4.64 22.53
N ILE A 6 -12.95 -5.48 23.48
CA ILE A 6 -11.65 -6.16 23.40
C ILE A 6 -11.59 -7.08 22.17
N ASP A 7 -12.65 -7.83 21.89
CA ASP A 7 -12.72 -8.70 20.70
C ASP A 7 -12.67 -7.89 19.41
N GLU A 8 -13.37 -6.76 19.35
CA GLU A 8 -13.31 -5.84 18.21
C GLU A 8 -11.92 -5.19 18.06
N LYS A 9 -11.09 -5.11 19.11
CA LYS A 9 -9.68 -4.66 18.99
C LYS A 9 -8.79 -5.79 18.49
N ILE A 10 -8.95 -6.99 19.04
CA ILE A 10 -8.17 -8.17 18.65
C ILE A 10 -8.37 -8.47 17.16
N SER A 11 -9.60 -8.33 16.65
CA SER A 11 -9.91 -8.55 15.23
C SER A 11 -9.24 -7.56 14.27
N GLN A 12 -8.64 -6.47 14.79
CA GLN A 12 -7.95 -5.45 14.00
C GLN A 12 -6.41 -5.60 14.05
N LEU A 13 -5.90 -6.65 14.71
CA LEU A 13 -4.46 -6.92 14.82
C LEU A 13 -3.90 -7.72 13.64
N ASP A 14 -4.75 -8.16 12.71
CA ASP A 14 -4.34 -8.85 11.49
C ASP A 14 -4.27 -7.89 10.29
N ALA A 15 -3.48 -8.27 9.28
CA ALA A 15 -3.40 -7.53 8.02
C ALA A 15 -4.74 -7.49 7.28
N THR A 16 -5.62 -8.47 7.51
CA THR A 16 -6.99 -8.47 7.01
C THR A 16 -7.95 -8.07 8.14
N ALA A 17 -8.08 -6.77 8.38
CA ALA A 17 -8.95 -6.26 9.43
C ALA A 17 -10.43 -6.37 9.02
N GLY A 18 -11.18 -7.19 9.75
CA GLY A 18 -12.61 -7.38 9.52
C GLY A 18 -13.45 -6.14 9.84
N PRO A 19 -14.66 -6.00 9.27
CA PRO A 19 -15.53 -4.85 9.53
C PRO A 19 -16.08 -4.85 10.96
N ILE A 20 -16.19 -3.65 11.56
CA ILE A 20 -16.92 -3.44 12.83
C ILE A 20 -18.27 -2.81 12.54
N ARG A 21 -19.25 -3.66 12.19
CA ARG A 21 -20.56 -3.24 11.66
C ARG A 21 -21.35 -2.33 12.60
N ARG A 22 -21.30 -2.58 13.92
CA ARG A 22 -22.00 -1.77 14.94
C ARG A 22 -21.57 -0.30 14.94
N LEU A 23 -20.33 -0.04 14.53
CA LEU A 23 -19.75 1.30 14.44
C LEU A 23 -19.67 1.84 13.00
N GLY A 24 -20.19 1.10 12.01
CA GLY A 24 -20.11 1.49 10.60
C GLY A 24 -18.70 1.50 10.03
N ILE A 25 -17.75 0.76 10.63
CA ILE A 25 -16.37 0.68 10.16
C ILE A 25 -16.27 -0.44 9.11
N PRO A 26 -15.90 -0.15 7.85
CA PRO A 26 -15.71 -1.16 6.82
C PRO A 26 -14.49 -2.03 7.12
N GLY A 27 -14.43 -3.20 6.49
CA GLY A 27 -13.22 -4.01 6.51
C GLY A 27 -12.10 -3.31 5.76
N TYR A 28 -10.86 -3.60 6.12
CA TYR A 28 -9.69 -2.95 5.56
C TYR A 28 -8.53 -3.94 5.41
N ALA A 29 -7.90 -3.96 4.23
CA ALA A 29 -6.70 -4.74 3.97
C ALA A 29 -5.45 -3.86 4.15
N TRP A 30 -4.65 -4.12 5.19
CA TRP A 30 -3.42 -3.39 5.47
C TRP A 30 -2.26 -3.81 4.58
N TRP A 31 -2.31 -5.03 4.05
CA TRP A 31 -1.30 -5.56 3.15
C TRP A 31 -1.66 -5.23 1.70
N SER A 32 -0.89 -4.34 1.09
CA SER A 32 -0.84 -4.13 -0.36
C SER A 32 0.60 -3.79 -0.75
N GLU A 33 0.96 -4.04 -2.00
CA GLU A 33 2.33 -3.88 -2.51
C GLU A 33 2.36 -2.80 -3.60
N SER A 34 3.43 -2.01 -3.66
CA SER A 34 3.58 -0.97 -4.68
C SER A 34 5.03 -0.69 -5.08
N LEU A 35 5.94 -1.65 -4.87
CA LEU A 35 7.39 -1.45 -4.91
C LEU A 35 7.88 -0.75 -6.19
N HIS A 36 7.28 -1.08 -7.34
CA HIS A 36 7.56 -0.46 -8.63
C HIS A 36 6.30 -0.41 -9.52
N GLY A 37 5.13 -0.21 -8.90
CA GLY A 37 3.83 -0.31 -9.56
C GLY A 37 2.85 -1.21 -8.82
N LEU A 38 1.58 -1.15 -9.20
CA LEU A 38 0.52 -2.03 -8.72
C LEU A 38 0.31 -3.19 -9.70
N ALA A 39 -0.31 -4.27 -9.23
CA ALA A 39 -0.82 -5.29 -10.14
C ALA A 39 -1.84 -4.68 -11.11
N TYR A 40 -1.76 -5.05 -12.40
CA TYR A 40 -2.64 -4.57 -13.48
C TYR A 40 -2.64 -3.04 -13.69
N ALA A 41 -1.56 -2.36 -13.32
CA ALA A 41 -1.31 -0.95 -13.60
C ALA A 41 0.05 -0.75 -14.30
N THR A 42 0.58 0.47 -14.34
CA THR A 42 1.90 0.72 -14.93
C THR A 42 2.98 -0.05 -14.16
N SER A 43 3.81 -0.79 -14.90
CA SER A 43 4.99 -1.48 -14.35
C SER A 43 6.24 -0.64 -14.60
N PHE A 44 6.77 -0.03 -13.54
CA PHE A 44 7.99 0.77 -13.60
C PHE A 44 9.24 -0.12 -13.46
N PRO A 45 10.43 0.39 -13.81
CA PRO A 45 11.67 -0.32 -13.54
C PRO A 45 11.82 -0.67 -12.06
N GLN A 46 12.42 -1.83 -11.78
CA GLN A 46 12.79 -2.21 -10.40
C GLN A 46 13.56 -1.08 -9.71
N VAL A 47 13.43 -1.00 -8.38
CA VAL A 47 13.99 0.08 -7.54
C VAL A 47 15.48 0.32 -7.83
N ILE A 48 16.26 -0.72 -8.09
CA ILE A 48 17.69 -0.60 -8.43
C ILE A 48 17.95 0.16 -9.74
N LEU A 49 17.11 -0.03 -10.76
CA LEU A 49 17.24 0.68 -12.05
C LEU A 49 16.73 2.13 -11.95
N SER A 50 15.63 2.33 -11.22
CA SER A 50 15.13 3.68 -10.93
C SER A 50 16.16 4.49 -10.11
N ALA A 51 16.89 3.83 -9.19
CA ALA A 51 17.95 4.45 -8.38
C ALA A 51 19.14 4.87 -9.24
N ALA A 52 19.50 4.07 -10.23
CA ALA A 52 20.59 4.34 -11.17
C ALA A 52 20.37 5.59 -12.03
N SER A 53 19.17 6.16 -12.06
CA SER A 53 18.91 7.45 -12.72
C SER A 53 19.54 8.64 -11.99
N PHE A 54 19.76 8.53 -10.68
CA PHE A 54 20.14 9.64 -9.79
C PHE A 54 19.21 10.88 -9.91
N ASP A 55 17.95 10.72 -10.36
CA ASP A 55 16.97 11.80 -10.49
C ASP A 55 15.89 11.70 -9.39
N PRO A 56 15.95 12.52 -8.32
CA PRO A 56 14.94 12.50 -7.26
C PRO A 56 13.55 12.95 -7.74
N HIS A 57 13.46 13.76 -8.79
CA HIS A 57 12.18 14.16 -9.36
C HIS A 57 11.56 13.02 -10.17
N LEU A 58 12.36 12.16 -10.81
CA LEU A 58 11.86 10.95 -11.45
C LEU A 58 11.21 10.03 -10.42
N TRP A 59 11.88 9.79 -9.28
CA TRP A 59 11.33 9.02 -8.17
C TRP A 59 9.98 9.56 -7.69
N PHE A 60 9.89 10.88 -7.49
CA PHE A 60 8.65 11.52 -7.07
C PHE A 60 7.53 11.33 -8.10
N ARG A 61 7.81 11.49 -9.40
CA ARG A 61 6.82 11.30 -10.47
C ARG A 61 6.33 9.85 -10.55
N ILE A 62 7.21 8.87 -10.38
CA ILE A 62 6.84 7.44 -10.33
C ILE A 62 5.91 7.19 -9.14
N ALA A 63 6.29 7.62 -7.93
CA ALA A 63 5.46 7.45 -6.74
C ALA A 63 4.09 8.15 -6.86
N GLN A 64 4.06 9.33 -7.49
CA GLN A 64 2.81 10.06 -7.77
C GLN A 64 1.89 9.28 -8.72
N ALA A 65 2.44 8.72 -9.80
CA ALA A 65 1.68 7.88 -10.74
C ALA A 65 1.09 6.65 -10.03
N ILE A 66 1.91 5.94 -9.24
CA ILE A 66 1.47 4.79 -8.43
C ILE A 66 0.32 5.20 -7.48
N GLY A 67 0.45 6.34 -6.80
CA GLY A 67 -0.59 6.85 -5.90
C GLY A 67 -1.92 7.17 -6.61
N ILE A 68 -1.86 7.67 -7.84
CA ILE A 68 -3.05 7.93 -8.67
C ILE A 68 -3.71 6.61 -9.07
N GLU A 69 -2.91 5.64 -9.55
CA GLU A 69 -3.39 4.31 -9.93
C GLU A 69 -4.01 3.56 -8.74
N ALA A 70 -3.39 3.65 -7.56
CA ALA A 70 -3.87 3.07 -6.31
C ALA A 70 -5.24 3.62 -5.94
N ARG A 71 -5.39 4.95 -5.99
CA ARG A 71 -6.66 5.61 -5.73
C ARG A 71 -7.72 5.17 -6.73
N ALA A 72 -7.36 5.03 -8.00
CA ALA A 72 -8.28 4.58 -9.04
C ALA A 72 -8.77 3.14 -8.78
N GLN A 73 -7.86 2.20 -8.50
CA GLN A 73 -8.24 0.81 -8.19
C GLN A 73 -9.15 0.71 -6.95
N TYR A 74 -8.82 1.44 -5.88
CA TYR A 74 -9.64 1.46 -4.67
C TYR A 74 -11.03 2.03 -4.91
N ASN A 75 -11.13 3.17 -5.61
CA ASN A 75 -12.41 3.78 -5.94
C ASN A 75 -13.27 2.89 -6.87
N ALA A 76 -12.63 2.06 -7.69
CA ALA A 76 -13.29 1.06 -8.52
C ALA A 76 -13.70 -0.21 -7.74
N GLY A 77 -13.42 -0.30 -6.44
CA GLY A 77 -13.70 -1.48 -5.62
C GLY A 77 -12.77 -2.67 -5.88
N GLN A 78 -11.64 -2.45 -6.56
CA GLN A 78 -10.65 -3.48 -6.89
C GLN A 78 -9.63 -3.69 -5.78
N ALA A 79 -9.56 -2.76 -4.82
CA ALA A 79 -8.69 -2.85 -3.64
C ALA A 79 -9.48 -2.55 -2.37
N SER A 80 -9.17 -3.28 -1.30
CA SER A 80 -9.80 -3.15 0.03
C SER A 80 -8.98 -2.32 1.02
N GLY A 81 -7.90 -1.69 0.54
CA GLY A 81 -6.97 -0.91 1.33
C GLY A 81 -6.23 0.13 0.50
N MET A 82 -5.56 1.06 1.19
CA MET A 82 -4.81 2.19 0.63
C MET A 82 -3.41 2.33 1.27
N THR A 83 -2.96 1.30 1.99
CA THR A 83 -1.65 1.25 2.63
C THR A 83 -0.78 0.27 1.88
N PHE A 84 0.43 0.70 1.54
CA PHE A 84 1.34 -0.08 0.72
C PHE A 84 2.62 -0.36 1.48
N TRP A 85 3.10 -1.60 1.41
CA TRP A 85 4.34 -2.06 2.03
C TRP A 85 5.50 -1.72 1.11
N SER A 86 5.75 -0.42 0.98
CA SER A 86 6.76 0.12 0.07
C SER A 86 7.18 1.52 0.57
N PRO A 87 8.40 1.98 0.25
CA PRO A 87 9.44 1.28 -0.51
C PRO A 87 10.26 0.29 0.35
N ASN A 88 11.03 -0.58 -0.30
CA ASN A 88 12.16 -1.26 0.34
C ASN A 88 13.38 -0.33 0.30
N VAL A 89 13.90 0.01 1.48
CA VAL A 89 15.07 0.89 1.66
C VAL A 89 16.25 0.17 2.31
N ASN A 90 16.19 -1.15 2.37
CA ASN A 90 17.30 -1.96 2.86
C ASN A 90 18.46 -1.89 1.87
N ILE A 91 19.68 -1.93 2.37
CA ILE A 91 20.89 -1.89 1.53
C ILE A 91 21.08 -3.24 0.81
N PHE A 92 21.53 -3.19 -0.44
CA PHE A 92 22.06 -4.35 -1.14
C PHE A 92 23.50 -4.58 -0.64
N LYS A 93 23.63 -5.23 0.52
CA LYS A 93 24.91 -5.37 1.21
C LYS A 93 25.84 -6.38 0.52
N ASP A 94 25.29 -7.54 0.18
CA ASP A 94 26.04 -8.68 -0.32
C ASP A 94 25.55 -8.99 -1.75
N PRO A 95 26.45 -8.98 -2.77
CA PRO A 95 26.13 -9.12 -4.20
C PRO A 95 25.62 -10.51 -4.59
#